data_AF-A0A351HIR5-F1
#
_entry.id   AF-A0A351HIR5-F1
#
_cell.length_a   1.000
_cell.length_b   1.000
_cell.length_c   1.000
_cell.angle_alpha   90.00
_cell.angle_beta   90.00
_cell.angle_gamma   90.00
#
_symmetry.space_group_name_H-M   'P 1'
#
loop_
_entity.id
_entity.type
_entity.pdbx_description
1 polymer ?
#
loop_
_entity_poly.entity_id
_entity_poly.type
_entity_poly.pdbx_seq_one_letter_code
_entity_poly.pdbx_strand_id
1 'polypeptide(L)'
;MKKKVFTWIGFIVLIASSAIAFGQKNEWVNSKTQIYGLGWSATHADGGNTDYSPVAGSRNIKLAWQQKFNGTINLGPTNDTKGRVYVTTSSEGCHLYALDHKTGKTIWCTDKVNRFAVASSALLDNEGHIFIADNETMYAFDDTGKLLWETPIIGFPFSAQFTQTGRLIFITHIGRLYVLERETGAQILQPVDLAPSLIDSFKIDIRACMKGTKDCPCANTLAFDQQSGRFYFTFWAPGAGQADLRAMKYTEETIPAIIPLWTNESLPGGSASSPDLSFDGTRLYVNDNSGKLYAINARTGENIWNFEIGYNPGGSQSTSPEGMIMPAGGRNAPVMCIADCGTHAELVWKIDSLKNRGVATQCAGNLAYVTVKTKGFQNDLIVIDTKLGRELDREHLPGTTIFTVGTTIGFDGYVYVPSFNGCLFAFRPESQAF
;
A
#
# COMPACT_ATOMS: atom_id res chain seq x y z
N MET A 1 -87.20 8.44 33.27
CA MET A 1 -87.05 6.98 33.55
C MET A 1 -86.50 6.27 32.32
N LYS A 2 -85.43 5.50 32.52
CA LYS A 2 -84.82 4.49 31.63
C LYS A 2 -84.26 4.95 30.27
N LYS A 3 -82.95 4.74 30.10
CA LYS A 3 -82.30 4.07 28.94
C LYS A 3 -80.80 3.90 29.28
N LYS A 4 -80.45 2.76 29.88
CA LYS A 4 -79.74 1.63 29.26
C LYS A 4 -78.35 2.00 28.72
N VAL A 5 -77.36 1.68 29.56
CA VAL A 5 -75.93 1.58 29.27
C VAL A 5 -75.72 0.48 28.22
N PHE A 6 -74.97 0.80 27.16
CA PHE A 6 -74.36 -0.18 26.26
C PHE A 6 -72.85 -0.08 26.42
N THR A 7 -72.27 -1.16 26.93
CA THR A 7 -70.83 -1.40 27.06
C THR A 7 -70.26 -1.69 25.67
N TRP A 8 -69.36 -0.86 25.17
CA TRP A 8 -68.54 -1.15 24.00
C TRP A 8 -67.29 -1.91 24.44
N ILE A 9 -67.20 -3.19 24.09
CA ILE A 9 -65.96 -3.97 24.16
C ILE A 9 -65.16 -3.63 22.90
N GLY A 10 -64.18 -2.75 23.04
CA GLY A 10 -63.19 -2.49 21.99
C GLY A 10 -62.22 -3.65 21.88
N PHE A 11 -62.24 -4.36 20.77
CA PHE A 11 -61.16 -5.28 20.39
C PHE A 11 -59.90 -4.46 20.08
N ILE A 12 -58.89 -4.55 20.96
CA ILE A 12 -57.53 -4.11 20.64
C ILE A 12 -56.93 -5.18 19.72
N VAL A 13 -56.79 -4.85 18.44
CA VAL A 13 -55.93 -5.61 17.54
C VAL A 13 -54.49 -5.21 17.85
N LEU A 14 -53.79 -6.07 18.58
CA LEU A 14 -52.33 -6.02 18.73
C LEU A 14 -51.70 -6.34 17.37
N ILE A 15 -51.38 -5.31 16.60
CA ILE A 15 -50.46 -5.46 15.48
C ILE A 15 -49.06 -5.60 16.09
N ALA A 16 -48.57 -6.83 16.17
CA ALA A 16 -47.17 -7.10 16.47
C ALA A 16 -46.33 -6.59 15.30
N SER A 17 -45.76 -5.39 15.43
CA SER A 17 -44.73 -4.91 14.53
C SER A 17 -43.46 -5.73 14.77
N SER A 18 -43.22 -6.72 13.92
CA SER A 18 -41.91 -7.36 13.79
C SER A 18 -40.94 -6.33 13.21
N ALA A 19 -40.24 -5.62 14.09
CA ALA A 19 -39.06 -4.87 13.70
C ALA A 19 -38.01 -5.87 13.20
N ILE A 20 -37.85 -5.97 11.87
CA ILE A 20 -36.70 -6.65 11.27
C ILE A 20 -35.50 -5.74 11.54
N ALA A 21 -34.81 -5.99 12.63
CA ALA A 21 -33.49 -5.44 12.86
C ALA A 21 -32.56 -6.04 11.79
N PHE A 22 -32.22 -5.25 10.77
CA PHE A 22 -31.05 -5.51 9.94
C PHE A 22 -29.80 -5.30 10.81
N GLY A 23 -29.48 -6.28 11.64
CA GLY A 23 -28.15 -6.42 12.17
C GLY A 23 -27.23 -6.82 11.01
N GLN A 24 -26.42 -5.89 10.52
CA GLN A 24 -25.20 -6.25 9.80
C GLN A 24 -24.34 -7.06 10.78
N LYS A 25 -24.48 -8.39 10.72
CA LYS A 25 -23.43 -9.27 11.21
C LYS A 25 -22.24 -9.01 10.31
N ASN A 26 -21.20 -8.40 10.87
CA ASN A 26 -19.85 -8.47 10.33
C ASN A 26 -19.54 -9.96 10.15
N GLU A 27 -19.67 -10.45 8.91
CA GLU A 27 -19.10 -11.72 8.52
C GLU A 27 -17.58 -11.55 8.57
N TRP A 28 -17.02 -11.90 9.71
CA TRP A 28 -15.61 -12.21 9.81
C TRP A 28 -15.31 -13.27 8.76
N VAL A 29 -14.54 -12.86 7.76
CA VAL A 29 -13.90 -13.75 6.78
C VAL A 29 -13.33 -14.94 7.54
N ASN A 30 -13.72 -16.13 7.11
CA ASN A 30 -13.33 -17.40 7.70
C ASN A 30 -11.79 -17.43 7.87
N SER A 31 -11.27 -17.64 9.08
CA SER A 31 -9.84 -17.46 9.40
C SER A 31 -8.89 -18.36 8.62
N LYS A 32 -9.40 -19.37 7.91
CA LYS A 32 -8.64 -20.21 6.95
C LYS A 32 -8.53 -19.64 5.53
N THR A 33 -9.18 -18.50 5.24
CA THR A 33 -9.18 -17.86 3.91
C THR A 33 -8.45 -16.52 3.86
N GLN A 34 -8.08 -15.97 5.02
CA GLN A 34 -7.31 -14.74 5.10
C GLN A 34 -5.82 -15.07 5.02
N ILE A 35 -5.19 -14.79 3.87
CA ILE A 35 -3.77 -15.06 3.64
C ILE A 35 -2.88 -13.97 4.23
N TYR A 36 -3.22 -12.71 3.95
CA TYR A 36 -2.52 -11.55 4.49
C TYR A 36 -2.68 -11.48 6.01
N GLY A 37 -1.57 -11.22 6.71
CA GLY A 37 -1.60 -10.96 8.14
C GLY A 37 -2.52 -9.79 8.49
N LEU A 38 -3.14 -9.84 9.66
CA LEU A 38 -3.85 -8.68 10.21
C LEU A 38 -2.84 -7.57 10.54
N GLY A 39 -3.25 -6.32 10.32
CA GLY A 39 -2.38 -5.14 10.44
C GLY A 39 -2.09 -4.52 9.07
N TRP A 40 -0.88 -4.01 8.88
CA TRP A 40 -0.38 -3.51 7.60
C TRP A 40 0.62 -4.52 7.04
N SER A 41 0.12 -5.56 6.39
CA SER A 41 0.90 -6.76 6.06
C SER A 41 1.59 -6.72 4.70
N ALA A 42 1.27 -5.75 3.85
CA ALA A 42 1.95 -5.51 2.57
C ALA A 42 2.49 -4.08 2.50
N THR A 43 3.38 -3.78 1.54
CA THR A 43 3.99 -2.44 1.40
C THR A 43 2.95 -1.33 1.32
N HIS A 44 1.87 -1.58 0.58
CA HIS A 44 0.79 -0.65 0.33
C HIS A 44 -0.53 -1.09 1.02
N ALA A 45 -0.41 -1.57 2.26
CA ALA A 45 -1.46 -2.15 3.11
C ALA A 45 -2.00 -3.51 2.67
N ASP A 46 -2.33 -3.68 1.39
CA ASP A 46 -3.00 -4.86 0.86
C ASP A 46 -2.51 -5.28 -0.53
N GLY A 47 -3.10 -6.35 -1.08
CA GLY A 47 -2.80 -6.83 -2.43
C GLY A 47 -3.19 -5.87 -3.54
N GLY A 48 -4.18 -5.00 -3.30
CA GLY A 48 -4.62 -3.97 -4.23
C GLY A 48 -3.76 -2.71 -4.20
N ASN A 49 -2.73 -2.65 -3.36
CA ASN A 49 -1.88 -1.48 -3.13
C ASN A 49 -2.62 -0.19 -2.71
N THR A 50 -3.72 -0.29 -1.98
CA THR A 50 -4.60 0.86 -1.74
C THR A 50 -4.01 1.98 -0.88
N ASP A 51 -2.94 1.69 -0.11
CA ASP A 51 -2.42 2.59 0.93
C ASP A 51 -3.55 3.10 1.86
N TYR A 52 -4.56 2.24 2.09
CA TYR A 52 -5.73 2.51 2.93
C TYR A 52 -5.79 1.52 4.09
N SER A 53 -6.02 2.04 5.30
CA SER A 53 -6.25 1.22 6.49
C SER A 53 -7.73 1.13 6.86
N PRO A 54 -8.29 -0.08 7.09
CA PRO A 54 -9.63 -0.22 7.64
C PRO A 54 -9.69 0.16 9.13
N VAL A 55 -8.56 0.39 9.79
CA VAL A 55 -8.51 0.84 11.19
C VAL A 55 -8.99 2.28 11.27
N ALA A 56 -9.91 2.56 12.20
CA ALA A 56 -10.35 3.92 12.45
C ALA A 56 -9.17 4.76 12.97
N GLY A 57 -8.79 5.80 12.22
CA GLY A 57 -7.69 6.69 12.60
C GLY A 57 -8.02 7.57 13.81
N SER A 58 -6.98 8.20 14.37
CA SER A 58 -7.14 9.20 15.42
C SER A 58 -7.15 10.61 14.84
N ARG A 59 -8.05 11.45 15.35
CA ARG A 59 -8.09 12.88 15.00
C ARG A 59 -6.96 13.68 15.65
N ASN A 60 -6.39 13.17 16.75
CA ASN A 60 -5.26 13.76 17.47
C ASN A 60 -4.19 12.70 17.68
N ILE A 61 -2.94 13.04 17.45
CA ILE A 61 -1.80 12.14 17.53
C ILE A 61 -0.68 12.79 18.34
N LYS A 62 0.16 11.95 18.96
CA LYS A 62 1.35 12.42 19.66
C LYS A 62 2.56 11.63 19.27
N LEU A 63 3.68 12.30 19.01
CA LEU A 63 4.95 11.61 18.83
C LEU A 63 5.23 10.73 20.07
N ALA A 64 5.30 9.41 19.85
CA ALA A 64 5.55 8.42 20.88
C ALA A 64 7.04 8.11 20.98
N TRP A 65 7.67 7.83 19.84
CA TRP A 65 9.10 7.54 19.76
C TRP A 65 9.66 7.83 18.36
N GLN A 66 10.99 7.91 18.31
CA GLN A 66 11.76 8.03 17.08
C GLN A 66 12.94 7.07 17.15
N GLN A 67 13.19 6.35 16.05
CA GLN A 67 14.40 5.55 15.85
C GLN A 67 15.16 6.05 14.63
N LYS A 68 16.48 6.20 14.78
CA LYS A 68 17.38 6.61 13.70
C LYS A 68 18.25 5.43 13.29
N PHE A 69 18.24 5.11 12.01
CA PHE A 69 19.16 4.18 11.35
C PHE A 69 20.24 4.96 10.60
N ASN A 70 21.43 4.37 10.46
CA ASN A 70 22.55 5.02 9.78
C ASN A 70 22.39 5.02 8.25
N GLY A 71 21.67 4.04 7.71
CA GLY A 71 21.29 3.98 6.29
C GLY A 71 19.94 4.65 6.01
N THR A 72 19.48 4.49 4.77
CA THR A 72 18.17 4.94 4.31
C THR A 72 17.07 3.94 4.66
N ILE A 73 15.84 4.43 4.73
CA ILE A 73 14.61 3.64 4.62
C ILE A 73 13.95 4.09 3.32
N ASN A 74 13.58 3.15 2.43
CA ASN A 74 13.04 3.52 1.12
C ASN A 74 11.55 3.17 0.94
N LEU A 75 10.95 2.41 1.87
CA LEU A 75 9.54 2.01 1.83
C LEU A 75 8.90 2.06 3.23
N GLY A 76 7.57 2.10 3.24
CA GLY A 76 6.74 2.00 4.45
C GLY A 76 7.02 0.71 5.25
N PRO A 77 7.12 0.77 6.59
CA PRO A 77 7.27 -0.43 7.40
C PRO A 77 5.95 -1.20 7.47
N THR A 78 6.01 -2.53 7.45
CA THR A 78 4.83 -3.37 7.72
C THR A 78 4.68 -3.62 9.22
N ASN A 79 3.48 -4.01 9.65
CA ASN A 79 3.21 -4.29 11.05
C ASN A 79 2.18 -5.41 11.21
N ASP A 80 2.27 -6.11 12.33
CA ASP A 80 1.35 -7.18 12.71
C ASP A 80 0.53 -6.83 13.95
N THR A 81 -0.47 -7.67 14.25
CA THR A 81 -1.26 -7.57 15.48
C THR A 81 -0.57 -8.10 16.74
N LYS A 82 0.66 -8.64 16.62
CA LYS A 82 1.46 -9.08 17.77
C LYS A 82 2.31 -7.94 18.34
N GLY A 83 2.22 -6.74 17.76
CA GLY A 83 2.91 -5.55 18.25
C GLY A 83 4.32 -5.39 17.70
N ARG A 84 4.57 -5.88 16.47
CA ARG A 84 5.85 -5.73 15.78
C ARG A 84 5.73 -4.82 14.56
N VAL A 85 6.76 -4.02 14.35
CA VAL A 85 6.94 -3.18 13.16
C VAL A 85 8.19 -3.65 12.44
N TYR A 86 8.07 -4.02 11.16
CA TYR A 86 9.15 -4.52 10.34
C TYR A 86 9.64 -3.43 9.40
N VAL A 87 10.94 -3.15 9.43
CA VAL A 87 11.55 -2.09 8.62
C VAL A 87 12.83 -2.59 7.95
N THR A 88 13.00 -2.20 6.69
CA THR A 88 14.20 -2.46 5.91
C THR A 88 15.08 -1.23 5.84
N THR A 89 16.39 -1.42 5.93
CA THR A 89 17.35 -0.30 5.90
C THR A 89 18.60 -0.64 5.11
N SER A 90 19.21 0.38 4.48
CA SER A 90 20.53 0.24 3.84
C SER A 90 21.71 0.43 4.81
N SER A 91 21.46 0.38 6.13
CA SER A 91 22.50 0.50 7.16
C SER A 91 23.52 -0.62 7.05
N GLU A 92 24.74 -0.41 7.51
CA GLU A 92 25.71 -1.51 7.63
C GLU A 92 25.24 -2.53 8.69
N GLY A 93 25.51 -3.82 8.44
CA GLY A 93 25.14 -4.92 9.33
C GLY A 93 23.72 -5.42 9.05
N CYS A 94 22.80 -5.21 9.99
CA CYS A 94 21.42 -5.65 9.84
C CYS A 94 20.66 -4.82 8.79
N HIS A 95 19.86 -5.50 7.97
CA HIS A 95 19.11 -4.91 6.88
C HIS A 95 17.59 -5.08 7.02
N LEU A 96 17.14 -6.05 7.82
CA LEU A 96 15.76 -6.20 8.28
C LEU A 96 15.72 -6.13 9.80
N TYR A 97 14.79 -5.32 10.33
CA TYR A 97 14.58 -5.14 11.76
C TYR A 97 13.12 -5.43 12.10
N ALA A 98 12.90 -6.12 13.23
CA ALA A 98 11.61 -6.14 13.92
C ALA A 98 11.72 -5.27 15.18
N LEU A 99 10.80 -4.33 15.31
CA LEU A 99 10.77 -3.34 16.38
C LEU A 99 9.51 -3.54 17.24
N ASP A 100 9.63 -3.28 18.52
CA ASP A 100 8.48 -3.17 19.42
C ASP A 100 7.67 -1.91 19.06
N HIS A 101 6.39 -2.10 18.76
CA HIS A 101 5.54 -1.05 18.20
C HIS A 101 5.33 0.15 19.15
N LYS A 102 5.44 -0.05 20.47
CA LYS A 102 5.21 0.99 21.50
C LYS A 102 6.46 1.75 21.87
N THR A 103 7.63 1.12 21.77
CA THR A 103 8.89 1.68 22.28
C THR A 103 9.90 2.00 21.17
N GLY A 104 9.72 1.42 19.98
CA GLY A 104 10.70 1.53 18.88
C GLY A 104 12.01 0.81 19.18
N LYS A 105 12.06 -0.06 20.19
CA LYS A 105 13.26 -0.85 20.48
C LYS A 105 13.32 -2.04 19.52
N THR A 106 14.50 -2.31 19.00
CA THR A 106 14.76 -3.53 18.22
C THR A 106 14.53 -4.76 19.08
N ILE A 107 13.61 -5.63 18.64
CA ILE A 107 13.38 -6.96 19.22
C ILE A 107 14.42 -7.92 18.65
N TRP A 108 14.56 -7.92 17.32
CA TRP A 108 15.58 -8.66 16.59
C TRP A 108 15.91 -7.95 15.28
N CYS A 109 17.07 -8.26 14.72
CA CYS A 109 17.45 -7.85 13.37
C CYS A 109 18.29 -8.93 12.70
N THR A 110 18.40 -8.90 11.38
CA THR A 110 19.17 -9.87 10.60
C THR A 110 19.96 -9.21 9.48
N ASP A 111 21.16 -9.73 9.24
CA ASP A 111 22.08 -9.41 8.14
C ASP A 111 22.03 -10.47 7.02
N LYS A 112 21.08 -11.43 7.11
CA LYS A 112 20.89 -12.49 6.10
C LYS A 112 20.45 -11.96 4.75
N VAL A 113 19.63 -10.92 4.76
CA VAL A 113 19.27 -10.17 3.55
C VAL A 113 20.33 -9.10 3.35
N ASN A 114 20.77 -8.87 2.11
CA ASN A 114 21.79 -7.87 1.84
C ASN A 114 21.19 -6.44 1.78
N ARG A 115 22.06 -5.42 1.60
CA ARG A 115 21.67 -3.99 1.59
C ARG A 115 20.58 -3.61 0.57
N PHE A 116 20.38 -4.40 -0.48
CA PHE A 116 19.35 -4.15 -1.50
C PHE A 116 17.94 -4.52 -1.02
N ALA A 117 17.80 -5.22 0.11
CA ALA A 117 16.51 -5.45 0.75
C ALA A 117 15.77 -4.15 1.12
N VAL A 118 16.49 -3.01 1.22
CA VAL A 118 15.88 -1.68 1.40
C VAL A 118 14.90 -1.32 0.28
N ALA A 119 15.01 -1.93 -0.90
CA ALA A 119 14.10 -1.71 -2.01
C ALA A 119 12.80 -2.52 -1.90
N SER A 120 12.69 -3.44 -0.93
CA SER A 120 11.50 -4.23 -0.63
C SER A 120 10.99 -3.90 0.77
N SER A 121 9.69 -4.06 1.00
CA SER A 121 9.14 -4.15 2.37
C SER A 121 8.72 -5.58 2.67
N ALA A 122 8.66 -5.92 3.95
CA ALA A 122 8.31 -7.27 4.42
C ALA A 122 6.83 -7.57 4.15
N LEU A 123 6.54 -8.64 3.41
CA LEU A 123 5.18 -9.18 3.26
C LEU A 123 4.89 -10.16 4.41
N LEU A 124 3.77 -9.99 5.10
CA LEU A 124 3.39 -10.76 6.28
C LEU A 124 2.18 -11.64 5.99
N ASP A 125 2.27 -12.93 6.27
CA ASP A 125 1.09 -13.81 6.24
C ASP A 125 0.34 -13.83 7.59
N ASN A 126 -0.79 -14.54 7.59
CA ASN A 126 -1.65 -14.76 8.74
C ASN A 126 -1.04 -15.62 9.86
N GLU A 127 0.09 -16.28 9.61
CA GLU A 127 0.81 -17.10 10.59
C GLU A 127 1.96 -16.29 11.25
N GLY A 128 2.33 -15.15 10.64
CA GLY A 128 3.40 -14.26 11.08
C GLY A 128 4.73 -14.53 10.39
N HIS A 129 4.74 -15.31 9.31
CA HIS A 129 5.90 -15.45 8.45
C HIS A 129 6.15 -14.15 7.68
N ILE A 130 7.42 -13.88 7.43
CA ILE A 130 7.92 -12.66 6.83
C ILE A 130 8.61 -13.02 5.53
N PHE A 131 8.13 -12.49 4.41
CA PHE A 131 8.70 -12.69 3.09
C PHE A 131 9.33 -11.40 2.59
N ILE A 132 10.58 -11.48 2.15
CA ILE A 132 11.36 -10.32 1.73
C ILE A 132 12.45 -10.74 0.76
N ALA A 133 12.74 -9.89 -0.22
CA ALA A 133 13.83 -10.13 -1.15
C ALA A 133 14.88 -9.03 -1.08
N ASP A 134 16.11 -9.40 -1.41
CA ASP A 134 17.12 -8.49 -1.91
C ASP A 134 17.28 -8.65 -3.43
N ASN A 135 18.45 -8.36 -3.99
CA ASN A 135 18.71 -8.48 -5.44
C ASN A 135 19.11 -9.88 -5.90
N GLU A 136 19.34 -10.82 -4.98
CA GLU A 136 19.89 -12.15 -5.25
C GLU A 136 18.97 -13.27 -4.74
N THR A 137 18.19 -13.01 -3.70
CA THR A 137 17.44 -14.06 -3.02
C THR A 137 16.10 -13.54 -2.47
N MET A 138 15.06 -14.36 -2.57
CA MET A 138 13.83 -14.24 -1.79
C MET A 138 13.97 -15.10 -0.52
N TYR A 139 13.63 -14.52 0.62
CA TYR A 139 13.76 -15.15 1.92
C TYR A 139 12.40 -15.25 2.61
N ALA A 140 12.24 -16.29 3.42
CA ALA A 140 11.20 -16.36 4.44
C ALA A 140 11.81 -16.47 5.84
N PHE A 141 11.25 -15.72 6.78
CA PHE A 141 11.58 -15.81 8.19
C PHE A 141 10.33 -16.13 8.99
N ASP A 142 10.50 -16.81 10.12
CA ASP A 142 9.47 -16.82 11.15
C ASP A 142 9.44 -15.51 11.92
N ASP A 143 8.49 -15.44 12.83
CA ASP A 143 8.17 -14.23 13.56
C ASP A 143 9.21 -13.87 14.65
N THR A 144 10.17 -14.78 14.90
CA THR A 144 11.35 -14.62 15.76
C THR A 144 12.59 -14.17 14.98
N GLY A 145 12.49 -14.08 13.65
CA GLY A 145 13.60 -13.72 12.77
C GLY A 145 14.46 -14.92 12.35
N LYS A 146 14.03 -16.15 12.61
CA LYS A 146 14.72 -17.36 12.16
C LYS A 146 14.41 -17.60 10.69
N LEU A 147 15.45 -17.82 9.89
CA LEU A 147 15.33 -18.19 8.49
C LEU A 147 14.58 -19.52 8.33
N LEU A 148 13.55 -19.53 7.49
CA LEU A 148 12.76 -20.71 7.13
C LEU A 148 13.26 -21.31 5.81
N TRP A 149 13.37 -20.49 4.77
CA TRP A 149 13.88 -20.88 3.47
C TRP A 149 14.45 -19.68 2.72
N GLU A 150 15.24 -19.96 1.70
CA GLU A 150 15.81 -19.00 0.77
C GLU A 150 15.71 -19.53 -0.67
N THR A 151 15.44 -18.65 -1.64
CA THR A 151 15.30 -19.02 -3.05
C THR A 151 16.04 -18.01 -3.92
N PRO A 152 17.03 -18.45 -4.71
CA PRO A 152 17.75 -17.55 -5.61
C PRO A 152 16.83 -16.89 -6.66
N ILE A 153 17.01 -15.59 -6.84
CA ILE A 153 16.32 -14.75 -7.83
C ILE A 153 17.34 -13.87 -8.56
N ILE A 154 16.92 -13.21 -9.64
CA ILE A 154 17.76 -12.27 -10.39
C ILE A 154 17.11 -10.89 -10.40
N GLY A 155 17.80 -9.95 -9.75
CA GLY A 155 17.30 -8.60 -9.52
C GLY A 155 16.36 -8.52 -8.33
N PHE A 156 16.17 -7.33 -7.79
CA PHE A 156 15.27 -7.11 -6.65
C PHE A 156 13.85 -6.77 -7.11
N PRO A 157 12.80 -7.27 -6.43
CA PRO A 157 11.44 -6.75 -6.53
C PRO A 157 11.23 -5.56 -5.59
N PHE A 158 10.26 -4.69 -5.88
CA PHE A 158 9.86 -3.62 -4.96
C PHE A 158 8.97 -4.10 -3.81
N SER A 159 8.38 -5.28 -3.96
CA SER A 159 7.83 -6.16 -2.92
C SER A 159 7.11 -7.34 -3.59
N ALA A 160 6.82 -8.38 -2.80
CA ALA A 160 5.95 -9.48 -3.22
C ALA A 160 4.49 -9.27 -2.82
N GLN A 161 3.60 -10.03 -3.45
CA GLN A 161 2.19 -10.15 -3.08
C GLN A 161 1.81 -11.62 -2.92
N PHE A 162 0.66 -11.88 -2.29
CA PHE A 162 0.09 -13.22 -2.22
C PHE A 162 -0.90 -13.47 -3.35
N THR A 163 -0.85 -14.69 -3.91
CA THR A 163 -1.84 -15.16 -4.88
C THR A 163 -3.15 -15.61 -4.18
N GLN A 164 -4.09 -16.19 -4.93
CA GLN A 164 -5.37 -16.65 -4.37
C GLN A 164 -5.23 -17.77 -3.33
N THR A 165 -4.23 -18.63 -3.46
CA THR A 165 -3.96 -19.71 -2.49
C THR A 165 -2.84 -19.39 -1.51
N GLY A 166 -2.21 -18.21 -1.65
CA GLY A 166 -1.16 -17.74 -0.76
C GLY A 166 0.26 -17.99 -1.22
N ARG A 167 0.47 -18.41 -2.47
CA ARG A 167 1.82 -18.40 -3.09
C ARG A 167 2.35 -16.98 -3.16
N LEU A 168 3.67 -16.83 -3.23
CA LEU A 168 4.30 -15.53 -3.44
C LEU A 168 4.37 -15.23 -4.94
N ILE A 169 3.93 -14.05 -5.37
CA ILE A 169 4.12 -13.54 -6.73
C ILE A 169 4.83 -12.19 -6.68
N PHE A 170 5.85 -12.02 -7.53
CA PHE A 170 6.59 -10.77 -7.62
C PHE A 170 7.25 -10.61 -9.00
N ILE A 171 7.54 -9.36 -9.33
CA ILE A 171 8.31 -8.97 -10.51
C ILE A 171 9.56 -8.21 -10.06
N THR A 172 10.72 -8.58 -10.59
CA THR A 172 11.96 -7.86 -10.31
C THR A 172 12.07 -6.62 -11.17
N HIS A 173 12.94 -5.69 -10.80
CA HIS A 173 13.08 -4.40 -11.47
C HIS A 173 13.48 -4.49 -12.96
N ILE A 174 13.97 -5.65 -13.40
CA ILE A 174 14.33 -5.97 -14.78
C ILE A 174 13.22 -6.74 -15.53
N GLY A 175 12.03 -6.89 -14.95
CA GLY A 175 10.89 -7.51 -15.61
C GLY A 175 10.90 -9.04 -15.59
N ARG A 176 11.50 -9.66 -14.56
CA ARG A 176 11.45 -11.11 -14.36
C ARG A 176 10.40 -11.47 -13.31
N LEU A 177 9.42 -12.27 -13.69
CA LEU A 177 8.30 -12.69 -12.86
C LEU A 177 8.57 -14.05 -12.21
N TYR A 178 8.25 -14.16 -10.93
CA TYR A 178 8.38 -15.37 -10.14
C TYR A 178 7.06 -15.72 -9.47
N VAL A 179 6.80 -17.02 -9.31
CA VAL A 179 5.82 -17.52 -8.34
C VAL A 179 6.45 -18.63 -7.51
N LEU A 180 6.44 -18.46 -6.20
CA LEU A 180 7.06 -19.39 -5.24
C LEU A 180 6.01 -19.96 -4.28
N GLU A 181 6.20 -21.21 -3.90
CA GLU A 181 5.46 -21.84 -2.82
C GLU A 181 5.77 -21.15 -1.48
N ARG A 182 4.75 -20.78 -0.72
CA ARG A 182 4.88 -19.97 0.51
C ARG A 182 5.68 -20.70 1.58
N GLU A 183 5.43 -22.00 1.72
CA GLU A 183 6.00 -22.82 2.82
C GLU A 183 7.43 -23.28 2.55
N THR A 184 7.85 -23.35 1.28
CA THR A 184 9.11 -24.00 0.89
C THR A 184 10.04 -23.14 0.05
N GLY A 185 9.54 -22.03 -0.52
CA GLY A 185 10.26 -21.23 -1.51
C GLY A 185 10.36 -21.89 -2.90
N ALA A 186 9.84 -23.11 -3.08
CA ALA A 186 9.95 -23.82 -4.35
C ALA A 186 9.30 -23.04 -5.50
N GLN A 187 10.01 -22.89 -6.62
CA GLN A 187 9.46 -22.28 -7.82
C GLN A 187 8.31 -23.13 -8.38
N ILE A 188 7.14 -22.52 -8.56
CA ILE A 188 5.95 -23.18 -9.09
C ILE A 188 6.00 -23.33 -10.61
N LEU A 189 6.64 -22.36 -11.27
CA LEU A 189 6.88 -22.34 -12.71
C LEU A 189 8.25 -21.74 -12.98
N GLN A 190 8.76 -21.98 -14.19
CA GLN A 190 9.93 -21.28 -14.69
C GLN A 190 9.68 -19.77 -14.68
N PRO A 191 10.65 -18.93 -14.22
CA PRO A 191 10.48 -17.49 -14.23
C PRO A 191 10.15 -16.96 -15.63
N VAL A 192 9.23 -16.00 -15.71
CA VAL A 192 8.82 -15.39 -16.98
C VAL A 192 9.58 -14.09 -17.20
N ASP A 193 10.37 -14.03 -18.26
CA ASP A 193 11.21 -12.89 -18.60
C ASP A 193 10.52 -11.96 -19.61
N LEU A 194 10.16 -10.74 -19.17
CA LEU A 194 9.58 -9.71 -20.05
C LEU A 194 10.65 -8.91 -20.81
N ALA A 195 11.89 -8.94 -20.32
CA ALA A 195 13.05 -8.32 -20.95
C ALA A 195 14.29 -9.23 -20.86
N PRO A 196 14.34 -10.35 -21.61
CA PRO A 196 15.44 -11.32 -21.51
C PRO A 196 16.83 -10.72 -21.71
N SER A 197 16.94 -9.68 -22.55
CA SER A 197 18.20 -8.98 -22.83
C SER A 197 18.80 -8.27 -21.61
N LEU A 198 18.05 -8.07 -20.53
CA LEU A 198 18.53 -7.35 -19.34
C LEU A 198 19.07 -8.26 -18.24
N ILE A 199 18.80 -9.57 -18.29
CA ILE A 199 19.18 -10.53 -17.24
C ILE A 199 20.70 -10.54 -17.01
N ASP A 200 21.47 -10.52 -18.11
CA ASP A 200 22.92 -10.67 -18.05
C ASP A 200 23.68 -9.32 -18.07
N SER A 201 22.98 -8.20 -18.27
CA SER A 201 23.61 -6.91 -18.56
C SER A 201 23.05 -5.72 -17.77
N PHE A 202 22.13 -5.93 -16.84
CA PHE A 202 21.55 -4.81 -16.09
C PHE A 202 22.58 -4.18 -15.15
N LYS A 203 22.49 -2.85 -15.04
CA LYS A 203 23.17 -2.09 -14.00
C LYS A 203 22.09 -1.45 -13.14
N ILE A 204 22.25 -1.52 -11.83
CA ILE A 204 21.29 -0.92 -10.90
C ILE A 204 21.47 0.60 -10.94
N ASP A 205 20.50 1.30 -11.52
CA ASP A 205 20.33 2.74 -11.31
C ASP A 205 19.20 2.97 -10.30
N ILE A 206 19.60 3.18 -9.04
CA ILE A 206 18.67 3.42 -7.92
C ILE A 206 17.82 4.67 -8.19
N ARG A 207 18.36 5.71 -8.83
CA ARG A 207 17.60 6.94 -9.10
C ARG A 207 16.59 6.74 -10.22
N ALA A 208 16.91 5.91 -11.21
CA ALA A 208 15.96 5.53 -12.25
C ALA A 208 14.79 4.76 -11.65
N CYS A 209 15.09 3.80 -10.76
CA CYS A 209 14.10 3.05 -10.01
C CYS A 209 13.21 3.92 -9.13
N MET A 210 13.79 4.82 -8.34
CA MET A 210 12.99 5.76 -7.52
C MET A 210 12.05 6.66 -8.34
N LYS A 211 12.30 6.81 -9.64
CA LYS A 211 11.50 7.65 -10.54
C LYS A 211 10.66 6.84 -11.53
N GLY A 212 10.82 5.52 -11.58
CA GLY A 212 10.27 4.69 -12.65
C GLY A 212 10.55 5.19 -14.06
N THR A 213 11.82 5.41 -14.37
CA THR A 213 12.28 5.74 -15.73
C THR A 213 12.78 4.50 -16.46
N LYS A 214 13.00 4.60 -17.78
CA LYS A 214 13.43 3.51 -18.68
C LYS A 214 14.58 2.63 -18.19
N ASP A 215 15.51 3.18 -17.41
CA ASP A 215 16.69 2.45 -16.91
C ASP A 215 16.35 1.53 -15.72
N CYS A 216 15.08 1.54 -15.26
CA CYS A 216 14.50 0.60 -14.31
C CYS A 216 13.13 0.13 -14.85
N PRO A 217 13.10 -0.88 -15.73
CA PRO A 217 11.91 -1.30 -16.46
C PRO A 217 10.68 -1.55 -15.61
N CYS A 218 10.83 -2.15 -14.44
CA CYS A 218 9.76 -2.26 -13.45
C CYS A 218 10.23 -1.58 -12.17
N ALA A 219 9.53 -0.56 -11.71
CA ALA A 219 10.03 0.32 -10.65
C ALA A 219 9.13 0.36 -9.41
N ASN A 220 8.17 -0.57 -9.34
CA ASN A 220 6.98 -0.43 -8.53
C ASN A 220 6.49 -1.82 -8.08
N THR A 221 5.67 -1.82 -7.04
CA THR A 221 5.02 -3.04 -6.54
C THR A 221 3.85 -3.39 -7.45
N LEU A 222 3.72 -4.66 -7.83
CA LEU A 222 2.53 -5.12 -8.57
C LEU A 222 1.30 -5.08 -7.65
N ALA A 223 0.15 -4.72 -8.21
CA ALA A 223 -1.15 -4.95 -7.56
C ALA A 223 -1.67 -6.34 -7.96
N PHE A 224 -2.24 -7.08 -7.04
CA PHE A 224 -2.81 -8.40 -7.23
C PHE A 224 -4.28 -8.43 -6.79
N ASP A 225 -5.16 -8.77 -7.73
CA ASP A 225 -6.57 -9.04 -7.45
C ASP A 225 -6.75 -10.50 -7.06
N GLN A 226 -6.95 -10.74 -5.76
CA GLN A 226 -7.17 -12.08 -5.20
C GLN A 226 -8.44 -12.76 -5.72
N GLN A 227 -9.42 -12.03 -6.26
CA GLN A 227 -10.64 -12.65 -6.77
C GLN A 227 -10.44 -13.23 -8.16
N SER A 228 -9.78 -12.48 -9.05
CA SER A 228 -9.63 -12.89 -10.45
C SER A 228 -8.29 -13.53 -10.78
N GLY A 229 -7.28 -13.42 -9.90
CA GLY A 229 -5.89 -13.80 -10.17
C GLY A 229 -5.19 -12.86 -11.14
N ARG A 230 -5.79 -11.69 -11.42
CA ARG A 230 -5.16 -10.67 -12.25
C ARG A 230 -4.14 -9.89 -11.44
N PHE A 231 -3.06 -9.49 -12.10
CA PHE A 231 -2.09 -8.60 -11.50
C PHE A 231 -1.64 -7.54 -12.49
N TYR A 232 -1.24 -6.40 -11.93
CA TYR A 232 -1.05 -5.16 -12.65
C TYR A 232 0.25 -4.51 -12.23
N PHE A 233 1.02 -4.02 -13.19
CA PHE A 233 2.31 -3.40 -12.94
C PHE A 233 2.67 -2.44 -14.07
N THR A 234 3.46 -1.42 -13.75
CA THR A 234 4.04 -0.55 -14.77
C THR A 234 5.29 -1.20 -15.35
N PHE A 235 5.52 -1.02 -16.64
CA PHE A 235 6.65 -1.59 -17.33
C PHE A 235 7.18 -0.70 -18.44
N TRP A 236 8.49 -0.50 -18.48
CA TRP A 236 9.17 0.15 -19.59
C TRP A 236 9.87 -0.91 -20.44
N ALA A 237 9.22 -1.32 -21.53
CA ALA A 237 9.79 -2.32 -22.42
C ALA A 237 11.12 -1.84 -23.04
N PRO A 238 12.14 -2.70 -23.17
CA PRO A 238 13.40 -2.33 -23.80
C PRO A 238 13.18 -1.73 -25.21
N GLY A 239 13.73 -0.54 -25.44
CA GLY A 239 13.59 0.18 -26.71
C GLY A 239 12.28 0.96 -26.88
N ALA A 240 11.32 0.85 -25.97
CA ALA A 240 10.08 1.62 -26.02
C ALA A 240 10.32 3.11 -25.73
N GLY A 241 9.56 3.97 -26.40
CA GLY A 241 9.61 5.42 -26.20
C GLY A 241 8.99 5.89 -24.88
N GLN A 242 8.19 5.03 -24.24
CA GLN A 242 7.46 5.31 -23.00
C GLN A 242 7.18 4.03 -22.22
N ALA A 243 6.75 4.18 -20.97
CA ALA A 243 6.25 3.06 -20.17
C ALA A 243 4.79 2.73 -20.51
N ASP A 244 4.37 1.55 -20.08
CA ASP A 244 3.02 1.05 -20.18
C ASP A 244 2.54 0.49 -18.82
N LEU A 245 1.23 0.34 -18.65
CA LEU A 245 0.60 -0.44 -17.60
C LEU A 245 0.18 -1.78 -18.20
N ARG A 246 0.49 -2.89 -17.53
CA ARG A 246 0.13 -4.24 -18.01
C ARG A 246 -0.83 -4.91 -17.07
N ALA A 247 -1.72 -5.72 -17.63
CA ALA A 247 -2.43 -6.76 -16.91
C ALA A 247 -2.02 -8.14 -17.37
N MET A 248 -1.79 -9.00 -16.40
CA MET A 248 -1.59 -10.43 -16.60
C MET A 248 -2.50 -11.19 -15.64
N LYS A 249 -2.71 -12.49 -15.90
CA LYS A 249 -3.44 -13.39 -15.01
C LYS A 249 -2.54 -14.53 -14.60
N TYR A 250 -2.45 -14.79 -13.31
CA TYR A 250 -1.92 -16.04 -12.80
C TYR A 250 -3.08 -17.04 -12.61
N THR A 251 -2.93 -18.23 -13.18
CA THR A 251 -3.88 -19.34 -12.97
C THR A 251 -3.28 -20.35 -12.01
N GLU A 252 -4.08 -20.77 -11.05
CA GLU A 252 -3.72 -21.80 -10.07
C GLU A 252 -4.36 -23.16 -10.39
N GLU A 253 -4.66 -23.38 -11.67
CA GLU A 253 -5.21 -24.62 -12.18
C GLU A 253 -4.17 -25.75 -12.14
N THR A 254 -4.53 -26.95 -12.60
CA THR A 254 -3.65 -28.13 -12.61
C THR A 254 -2.29 -27.85 -13.27
N ILE A 255 -2.25 -26.93 -14.24
CA ILE A 255 -1.01 -26.39 -14.81
C ILE A 255 -0.99 -24.89 -14.55
N PRO A 256 -0.23 -24.41 -13.55
CA PRO A 256 -0.11 -22.99 -13.28
C PRO A 256 0.53 -22.24 -14.46
N ALA A 257 -0.01 -21.07 -14.79
CA ALA A 257 0.48 -20.25 -15.89
C ALA A 257 0.30 -18.76 -15.63
N ILE A 258 1.17 -17.95 -16.24
CA ILE A 258 1.03 -16.49 -16.33
C ILE A 258 0.59 -16.15 -17.75
N ILE A 259 -0.55 -15.49 -17.88
CA ILE A 259 -1.20 -15.19 -19.16
C ILE A 259 -1.28 -13.67 -19.34
N PRO A 260 -0.69 -13.09 -20.41
CA PRO A 260 -0.85 -11.67 -20.71
C PRO A 260 -2.30 -11.37 -21.12
N LEU A 261 -2.83 -10.24 -20.66
CA LEU A 261 -4.23 -9.85 -20.93
C LEU A 261 -4.31 -8.59 -21.79
N TRP A 262 -3.73 -7.49 -21.31
CA TRP A 262 -3.74 -6.20 -22.01
C TRP A 262 -2.56 -5.33 -21.60
N THR A 263 -2.26 -4.35 -22.46
CA THR A 263 -1.26 -3.28 -22.25
C THR A 263 -1.93 -1.94 -22.49
N ASN A 264 -1.66 -0.95 -21.64
CA ASN A 264 -2.13 0.42 -21.74
C ASN A 264 -0.93 1.37 -21.77
N GLU A 265 -0.84 2.19 -22.82
CA GLU A 265 0.33 3.04 -23.10
C GLU A 265 0.17 4.48 -22.57
N SER A 266 -0.54 4.67 -21.44
CA SER A 266 -0.84 6.02 -20.91
C SER A 266 0.25 6.60 -19.99
N LEU A 267 1.46 6.04 -19.98
CA LEU A 267 2.55 6.44 -19.08
C LEU A 267 3.76 7.04 -19.85
N PRO A 268 3.59 8.16 -20.57
CA PRO A 268 4.62 8.74 -21.44
C PRO A 268 5.91 9.13 -20.70
N GLY A 269 5.81 9.56 -19.44
CA GLY A 269 6.95 9.94 -18.60
C GLY A 269 7.53 8.80 -17.75
N GLY A 270 6.96 7.60 -17.82
CA GLY A 270 7.14 6.57 -16.80
C GLY A 270 6.26 6.81 -15.58
N SER A 271 6.48 6.02 -14.53
CA SER A 271 5.72 6.14 -13.29
C SER A 271 6.54 5.67 -12.10
N ALA A 272 6.72 6.55 -11.11
CA ALA A 272 7.20 6.20 -9.78
C ALA A 272 6.10 5.60 -8.87
N SER A 273 4.88 5.43 -9.39
CA SER A 273 3.69 5.01 -8.64
C SER A 273 3.43 3.52 -8.85
N SER A 274 3.23 2.76 -7.78
CA SER A 274 2.57 1.46 -7.93
C SER A 274 1.14 1.70 -8.42
N PRO A 275 0.60 0.87 -9.34
CA PRO A 275 -0.83 0.89 -9.60
C PRO A 275 -1.56 0.39 -8.37
N ASP A 276 -2.70 0.98 -8.06
CA ASP A 276 -3.62 0.46 -7.05
C ASP A 276 -4.96 0.05 -7.69
N LEU A 277 -5.70 -0.80 -6.99
CA LEU A 277 -6.97 -1.35 -7.42
C LEU A 277 -8.11 -0.71 -6.62
N SER A 278 -9.19 -0.34 -7.30
CA SER A 278 -10.42 0.07 -6.60
C SER A 278 -10.95 -1.08 -5.74
N PHE A 279 -11.65 -0.74 -4.67
CA PHE A 279 -12.16 -1.71 -3.70
C PHE A 279 -13.07 -2.80 -4.32
N ASP A 280 -13.78 -2.47 -5.40
CA ASP A 280 -14.63 -3.39 -6.16
C ASP A 280 -13.87 -4.18 -7.25
N GLY A 281 -12.56 -3.96 -7.41
CA GLY A 281 -11.72 -4.63 -8.39
C GLY A 281 -11.93 -4.19 -9.84
N THR A 282 -12.73 -3.14 -10.09
CA THR A 282 -13.13 -2.76 -11.46
C THR A 282 -12.19 -1.75 -12.13
N ARG A 283 -11.40 -1.01 -11.35
CA ARG A 283 -10.56 0.08 -11.81
C ARG A 283 -9.16 -0.01 -11.25
N LEU A 284 -8.20 0.48 -12.04
CA LEU A 284 -6.84 0.73 -11.62
C LEU A 284 -6.60 2.22 -11.61
N TYR A 285 -5.94 2.73 -10.56
CA TYR A 285 -5.41 4.08 -10.57
C TYR A 285 -3.89 4.06 -10.64
N VAL A 286 -3.33 4.99 -11.41
CA VAL A 286 -1.88 5.12 -11.55
C VAL A 286 -1.52 6.56 -11.88
N ASN A 287 -0.51 7.10 -11.19
CA ASN A 287 0.07 8.38 -11.56
C ASN A 287 1.16 8.21 -12.61
N ASP A 288 1.29 9.17 -13.52
CA ASP A 288 2.44 9.25 -14.42
C ASP A 288 3.38 10.40 -14.02
N ASN A 289 4.64 10.29 -14.45
CA ASN A 289 5.68 11.27 -14.15
C ASN A 289 5.48 12.65 -14.81
N SER A 290 4.54 12.76 -15.75
CA SER A 290 4.13 14.02 -16.40
C SER A 290 3.04 14.76 -15.61
N GLY A 291 2.55 14.18 -14.51
CA GLY A 291 1.63 14.84 -13.58
C GLY A 291 0.16 14.64 -13.91
N LYS A 292 -0.20 13.47 -14.45
CA LYS A 292 -1.59 13.01 -14.53
C LYS A 292 -1.81 11.81 -13.61
N LEU A 293 -3.05 11.70 -13.14
CA LEU A 293 -3.64 10.51 -12.54
C LEU A 293 -4.58 9.89 -13.56
N TYR A 294 -4.48 8.58 -13.78
CA TYR A 294 -5.35 7.83 -14.69
C TYR A 294 -6.26 6.90 -13.91
N ALA A 295 -7.50 6.73 -14.39
CA ALA A 295 -8.33 5.58 -14.07
C ALA A 295 -8.50 4.70 -15.30
N ILE A 296 -8.18 3.43 -15.14
CA ILE A 296 -8.15 2.43 -16.21
C ILE A 296 -9.10 1.30 -15.83
N ASN A 297 -9.87 0.80 -16.79
CA ASN A 297 -10.70 -0.38 -16.59
C ASN A 297 -9.79 -1.61 -16.33
N ALA A 298 -9.88 -2.20 -15.14
CA ALA A 298 -9.01 -3.31 -14.75
C ALA A 298 -9.17 -4.56 -15.65
N ARG A 299 -10.37 -4.72 -16.24
CA ARG A 299 -10.68 -5.85 -17.12
C ARG A 299 -10.14 -5.64 -18.54
N THR A 300 -10.36 -4.47 -19.13
CA THR A 300 -10.12 -4.21 -20.56
C THR A 300 -8.84 -3.43 -20.84
N GLY A 301 -8.31 -2.70 -19.87
CA GLY A 301 -7.16 -1.80 -20.05
C GLY A 301 -7.52 -0.46 -20.68
N GLU A 302 -8.81 -0.18 -20.91
CA GLU A 302 -9.25 1.08 -21.51
C GLU A 302 -9.20 2.22 -20.50
N ASN A 303 -8.76 3.40 -20.95
CA ASN A 303 -8.80 4.62 -20.15
C ASN A 303 -10.26 5.02 -19.92
N ILE A 304 -10.63 5.20 -18.65
CA ILE A 304 -11.94 5.72 -18.26
C ILE A 304 -11.87 7.24 -18.20
N TRP A 305 -10.93 7.76 -17.42
CA TRP A 305 -10.67 9.18 -17.27
C TRP A 305 -9.20 9.44 -16.91
N ASN A 306 -8.77 10.69 -17.07
CA ASN A 306 -7.50 11.18 -16.51
C ASN A 306 -7.72 12.55 -15.85
N PHE A 307 -6.87 12.88 -14.89
CA PHE A 307 -6.91 14.13 -14.13
C PHE A 307 -5.51 14.76 -14.06
N GLU A 308 -5.40 16.05 -14.38
CA GLU A 308 -4.14 16.79 -14.31
C GLU A 308 -3.83 17.20 -12.85
N ILE A 309 -3.01 16.41 -12.15
CA ILE A 309 -2.55 16.76 -10.79
C ILE A 309 -1.55 17.93 -10.82
N GLY A 310 -0.86 18.11 -11.97
CA GLY A 310 -0.06 19.30 -12.26
C GLY A 310 1.36 19.30 -11.66
N TYR A 311 1.83 18.14 -11.18
CA TYR A 311 3.21 17.96 -10.69
C TYR A 311 3.63 16.49 -10.82
N ASN A 312 4.94 16.24 -10.85
CA ASN A 312 5.48 14.88 -10.81
C ASN A 312 5.38 14.32 -9.38
N PRO A 313 4.58 13.26 -9.14
CA PRO A 313 4.45 12.64 -7.83
C PRO A 313 5.63 11.70 -7.56
N GLY A 314 6.09 11.68 -6.30
CA GLY A 314 7.23 10.88 -5.85
C GLY A 314 6.86 9.51 -5.27
N GLY A 315 5.66 9.00 -5.54
CA GLY A 315 5.18 7.72 -5.03
C GLY A 315 3.73 7.43 -5.41
N SER A 316 3.14 6.41 -4.80
CA SER A 316 1.76 5.97 -5.03
C SER A 316 0.72 6.86 -4.37
N GLN A 317 -0.45 6.96 -5.01
CA GLN A 317 -1.66 7.48 -4.36
C GLN A 317 -2.17 6.51 -3.29
N SER A 318 -2.98 7.02 -2.36
CA SER A 318 -3.90 6.17 -1.59
C SER A 318 -5.33 6.32 -2.09
N THR A 319 -6.11 5.25 -1.95
CA THR A 319 -7.48 5.15 -2.46
C THR A 319 -8.42 4.59 -1.39
N SER A 320 -9.48 5.33 -1.06
CA SER A 320 -10.51 4.87 -0.13
C SER A 320 -11.55 3.95 -0.81
N PRO A 321 -12.30 3.13 -0.04
CA PRO A 321 -13.39 2.32 -0.59
C PRO A 321 -14.46 3.10 -1.35
N GLU A 322 -14.66 4.37 -1.00
CA GLU A 322 -15.63 5.26 -1.64
C GLU A 322 -15.09 5.94 -2.91
N GLY A 323 -13.85 5.65 -3.33
CA GLY A 323 -13.24 6.24 -4.51
C GLY A 323 -12.60 7.61 -4.26
N MET A 324 -12.23 7.93 -3.02
CA MET A 324 -11.44 9.12 -2.70
C MET A 324 -9.96 8.82 -2.88
N ILE A 325 -9.30 9.58 -3.74
CA ILE A 325 -7.92 9.37 -4.18
C ILE A 325 -7.07 10.55 -3.74
N MET A 326 -5.99 10.26 -3.01
CA MET A 326 -5.01 11.26 -2.58
C MET A 326 -3.65 10.97 -3.21
N PRO A 327 -3.22 11.75 -4.22
CA PRO A 327 -1.92 11.55 -4.86
C PRO A 327 -0.74 11.76 -3.89
N ALA A 328 0.37 11.06 -4.13
CA ALA A 328 1.61 11.28 -3.39
C ALA A 328 2.11 12.72 -3.52
N GLY A 329 2.94 13.10 -2.55
CA GLY A 329 3.71 14.33 -2.58
C GLY A 329 4.78 14.33 -3.66
N GLY A 330 5.33 15.51 -3.90
CA GLY A 330 6.25 15.76 -5.00
C GLY A 330 6.83 17.17 -4.90
N ARG A 331 7.61 17.60 -5.88
CA ARG A 331 8.17 18.96 -5.86
C ARG A 331 7.04 19.99 -5.92
N ASN A 332 6.86 20.75 -4.84
CA ASN A 332 5.81 21.75 -4.66
C ASN A 332 4.36 21.22 -4.73
N ALA A 333 4.18 19.91 -4.56
CA ALA A 333 2.88 19.25 -4.56
C ALA A 333 1.95 19.84 -3.50
N PRO A 334 0.76 20.34 -3.85
CA PRO A 334 -0.27 20.69 -2.87
C PRO A 334 -0.82 19.41 -2.23
N VAL A 335 -1.53 19.55 -1.11
CA VAL A 335 -2.34 18.44 -0.59
C VAL A 335 -3.70 18.53 -1.27
N MET A 336 -4.18 17.44 -1.86
CA MET A 336 -5.47 17.40 -2.56
C MET A 336 -6.16 16.06 -2.38
N CYS A 337 -7.46 16.06 -2.67
CA CYS A 337 -8.26 14.85 -2.77
C CYS A 337 -9.15 14.92 -4.01
N ILE A 338 -9.19 13.82 -4.74
CA ILE A 338 -9.89 13.64 -6.01
C ILE A 338 -10.91 12.53 -5.80
N ALA A 339 -12.13 12.69 -6.28
CA ALA A 339 -13.15 11.65 -6.26
C ALA A 339 -13.24 10.99 -7.63
N ASP A 340 -13.30 9.66 -7.66
CA ASP A 340 -13.78 8.94 -8.83
C ASP A 340 -15.31 8.99 -8.91
N CYS A 341 -15.84 9.73 -9.88
CA CYS A 341 -17.28 9.89 -10.12
C CYS A 341 -17.79 8.95 -11.22
N GLY A 342 -17.07 7.85 -11.48
CA GLY A 342 -17.47 6.81 -12.41
C GLY A 342 -16.94 7.05 -13.82
N THR A 343 -17.32 8.15 -14.48
CA THR A 343 -16.87 8.45 -15.86
C THR A 343 -15.85 9.58 -15.94
N HIS A 344 -15.60 10.25 -14.82
CA HIS A 344 -14.69 11.37 -14.71
C HIS A 344 -14.18 11.46 -13.27
N ALA A 345 -13.13 12.24 -13.08
CA ALA A 345 -12.64 12.62 -11.77
C ALA A 345 -13.13 14.03 -11.39
N GLU A 346 -13.41 14.24 -10.12
CA GLU A 346 -13.71 15.57 -9.56
C GLU A 346 -12.69 15.97 -8.49
N LEU A 347 -12.19 17.20 -8.56
CA LEU A 347 -11.39 17.76 -7.48
C LEU A 347 -12.31 18.10 -6.30
N VAL A 348 -12.20 17.37 -5.21
CA VAL A 348 -13.04 17.60 -4.02
C VAL A 348 -12.52 18.81 -3.25
N TRP A 349 -11.22 18.85 -3.00
CA TRP A 349 -10.55 19.98 -2.36
C TRP A 349 -9.06 19.96 -2.67
N LYS A 350 -8.43 21.13 -2.53
CA LYS A 350 -7.00 21.36 -2.74
C LYS A 350 -6.48 22.44 -1.81
N ILE A 351 -5.32 22.21 -1.21
CA ILE A 351 -4.68 23.13 -0.26
C ILE A 351 -3.30 23.51 -0.80
N ASP A 352 -3.26 24.60 -1.56
CA ASP A 352 -2.03 25.08 -2.23
C ASP A 352 -0.96 25.61 -1.27
N SER A 353 -1.35 26.04 -0.07
CA SER A 353 -0.43 26.52 0.96
C SER A 353 0.41 25.38 1.58
N LEU A 354 -0.11 24.15 1.58
CA LEU A 354 0.61 22.98 2.04
C LEU A 354 1.48 22.40 0.92
N LYS A 355 2.59 21.77 1.31
CA LYS A 355 3.52 21.12 0.38
C LYS A 355 3.71 19.67 0.78
N ASN A 356 2.98 18.75 0.15
CA ASN A 356 3.04 17.32 0.41
C ASN A 356 4.46 16.77 0.13
N ARG A 357 5.00 16.06 1.11
CA ARG A 357 6.37 15.52 1.17
C ARG A 357 6.39 14.02 1.48
N GLY A 358 5.33 13.30 1.14
CA GLY A 358 5.30 11.85 1.23
C GLY A 358 4.08 11.22 0.57
N VAL A 359 3.90 9.92 0.81
CA VAL A 359 2.65 9.21 0.49
C VAL A 359 1.61 9.59 1.54
N ALA A 360 0.49 10.14 1.09
CA ALA A 360 -0.66 10.42 1.94
C ALA A 360 -1.39 9.10 2.19
N THR A 361 -1.57 8.71 3.44
CA THR A 361 -2.19 7.42 3.79
C THR A 361 -3.57 7.65 4.37
N GLN A 362 -4.57 7.03 3.76
CA GLN A 362 -5.98 7.13 4.16
C GLN A 362 -6.35 6.03 5.16
N CYS A 363 -7.38 6.28 5.95
CA CYS A 363 -7.93 5.29 6.86
C CYS A 363 -9.42 5.50 7.16
N ALA A 364 -10.03 4.48 7.77
CA ALA A 364 -11.41 4.55 8.21
C ALA A 364 -11.63 5.74 9.16
N GLY A 365 -12.86 6.27 9.14
CA GLY A 365 -13.20 7.50 9.85
C GLY A 365 -13.04 8.78 9.02
N ASN A 366 -12.77 8.66 7.72
CA ASN A 366 -12.52 9.78 6.78
C ASN A 366 -11.30 10.61 7.17
N LEU A 367 -10.19 9.93 7.48
CA LEU A 367 -8.95 10.57 7.89
C LEU A 367 -7.80 10.18 6.98
N ALA A 368 -6.88 11.11 6.78
CA ALA A 368 -5.58 10.82 6.18
C ALA A 368 -4.46 11.43 7.01
N TYR A 369 -3.31 10.77 6.96
CA TYR A 369 -2.06 11.26 7.53
C TYR A 369 -1.15 11.70 6.39
N VAL A 370 -0.76 12.96 6.40
CA VAL A 370 -0.01 13.58 5.30
C VAL A 370 1.23 14.26 5.84
N THR A 371 2.39 13.96 5.26
CA THR A 371 3.61 14.68 5.60
C THR A 371 3.69 15.97 4.78
N VAL A 372 3.86 17.11 5.45
CA VAL A 372 3.96 18.43 4.79
C VAL A 372 5.24 19.16 5.15
N LYS A 373 5.82 19.85 4.17
CA LYS A 373 7.02 20.68 4.37
C LYS A 373 6.74 21.81 5.36
N THR A 374 7.70 22.06 6.25
CA THR A 374 7.77 23.30 7.03
C THR A 374 8.91 24.18 6.55
N LYS A 375 10.13 23.99 7.08
CA LYS A 375 11.31 24.80 6.78
C LYS A 375 12.45 23.93 6.26
N GLY A 376 13.08 24.35 5.16
CA GLY A 376 14.22 23.61 4.60
C GLY A 376 13.84 22.16 4.23
N PHE A 377 14.47 21.19 4.88
CA PHE A 377 14.20 19.75 4.74
C PHE A 377 13.49 19.13 5.97
N GLN A 378 12.86 19.98 6.78
CA GLN A 378 12.01 19.58 7.90
C GLN A 378 10.55 19.46 7.43
N ASN A 379 9.83 18.55 8.06
CA ASN A 379 8.44 18.26 7.74
C ASN A 379 7.63 18.07 9.03
N ASP A 380 6.32 18.24 8.93
CA ASP A 380 5.33 17.88 9.96
C ASP A 380 4.43 16.77 9.42
N LEU A 381 3.83 16.00 10.33
CA LEU A 381 2.72 15.11 10.05
C LEU A 381 1.43 15.85 10.38
N ILE A 382 0.51 15.93 9.42
CA ILE A 382 -0.83 16.46 9.66
C ILE A 382 -1.86 15.34 9.59
N VAL A 383 -2.92 15.51 10.39
CA VAL A 383 -4.15 14.73 10.29
C VAL A 383 -5.17 15.57 9.52
N ILE A 384 -5.75 15.03 8.46
CA ILE A 384 -6.72 15.75 7.62
C ILE A 384 -8.02 14.97 7.51
N ASP A 385 -9.15 15.69 7.56
CA ASP A 385 -10.46 15.16 7.23
C ASP A 385 -10.58 15.01 5.71
N THR A 386 -10.71 13.77 5.20
CA THR A 386 -10.65 13.51 3.76
C THR A 386 -11.86 14.01 2.99
N LYS A 387 -12.98 14.30 3.67
CA LYS A 387 -14.19 14.86 3.04
C LYS A 387 -14.10 16.36 2.88
N LEU A 388 -13.53 17.05 3.87
CA LEU A 388 -13.56 18.51 3.95
C LEU A 388 -12.21 19.19 3.65
N GLY A 389 -11.11 18.44 3.62
CA GLY A 389 -9.76 19.00 3.51
C GLY A 389 -9.36 19.82 4.74
N ARG A 390 -10.01 19.60 5.89
CA ARG A 390 -9.72 20.34 7.12
C ARG A 390 -8.59 19.66 7.88
N GLU A 391 -7.50 20.39 8.14
CA GLU A 391 -6.47 19.98 9.09
C GLU A 391 -7.08 19.89 10.51
N LEU A 392 -6.91 18.73 11.14
CA LEU A 392 -7.44 18.42 12.47
C LEU A 392 -6.36 18.49 13.54
N ASP A 393 -5.15 18.08 13.19
CA ASP A 393 -3.99 18.03 14.09
C ASP A 393 -2.69 18.10 13.29
N ARG A 394 -1.60 18.45 13.98
CA ARG A 394 -0.26 18.62 13.42
C ARG A 394 0.81 18.32 14.46
N GLU A 395 1.71 17.40 14.14
CA GLU A 395 2.89 17.09 14.95
C GLU A 395 4.18 17.27 14.12
N HIS A 396 5.19 17.88 14.74
CA HIS A 396 6.50 18.05 14.10
C HIS A 396 7.28 16.73 14.02
N LEU A 397 7.96 16.46 12.91
CA LEU A 397 8.94 15.36 12.82
C LEU A 397 10.33 15.92 13.18
N PRO A 398 10.93 15.55 14.34
CA PRO A 398 12.21 16.10 14.74
C PRO A 398 13.35 15.79 13.75
N GLY A 399 14.11 16.84 13.42
CA GLY A 399 15.30 16.74 12.59
C GLY A 399 15.03 16.93 11.09
N THR A 400 16.03 16.59 10.28
CA THR A 400 15.89 16.60 8.82
C THR A 400 15.21 15.32 8.39
N THR A 401 14.18 15.38 7.55
CA THR A 401 13.44 14.19 7.07
C THR A 401 13.42 14.10 5.55
N ILE A 402 13.56 15.22 4.83
CA ILE A 402 13.60 15.30 3.35
C ILE A 402 12.26 14.91 2.70
N PHE A 403 11.92 13.63 2.72
CA PHE A 403 10.71 13.03 2.15
C PHE A 403 10.34 11.76 2.94
N THR A 404 9.06 11.48 3.11
CA THR A 404 8.57 10.28 3.78
C THR A 404 8.10 9.24 2.77
N VAL A 405 8.49 7.98 3.00
CA VAL A 405 8.51 6.92 1.96
C VAL A 405 7.39 5.89 2.10
N GLY A 406 6.32 6.23 2.81
CA GLY A 406 5.15 5.36 3.03
C GLY A 406 4.71 5.39 4.48
N THR A 407 3.60 6.08 4.76
CA THR A 407 3.03 6.10 6.12
C THR A 407 2.20 4.84 6.32
N THR A 408 2.38 4.14 7.44
CA THR A 408 1.63 2.91 7.73
C THR A 408 0.90 3.02 9.06
N ILE A 409 -0.23 2.32 9.15
CA ILE A 409 -1.13 2.40 10.30
C ILE A 409 -1.16 1.04 10.99
N GLY A 410 -0.90 1.04 12.29
CA GLY A 410 -0.96 -0.12 13.17
C GLY A 410 -2.40 -0.55 13.45
N PHE A 411 -2.58 -1.81 13.83
CA PHE A 411 -3.88 -2.37 14.23
C PHE A 411 -4.55 -1.62 15.40
N ASP A 412 -3.76 -0.91 16.21
CA ASP A 412 -4.20 -0.12 17.37
C ASP A 412 -4.22 1.39 17.09
N GLY A 413 -4.08 1.80 15.82
CA GLY A 413 -4.13 3.18 15.39
C GLY A 413 -2.81 3.95 15.52
N TYR A 414 -1.71 3.30 15.93
CA TYR A 414 -0.39 3.93 15.80
C TYR A 414 -0.08 4.27 14.34
N VAL A 415 0.59 5.39 14.13
CA VAL A 415 1.00 5.84 12.79
C VAL A 415 2.51 5.84 12.70
N TYR A 416 3.05 5.09 11.74
CA TYR A 416 4.48 4.97 11.49
C TYR A 416 4.86 5.77 10.25
N VAL A 417 5.79 6.70 10.41
CA VAL A 417 6.26 7.57 9.33
C VAL A 417 7.75 7.37 9.15
N PRO A 418 8.19 6.60 8.14
CA PRO A 418 9.59 6.52 7.75
C PRO A 418 9.97 7.73 6.89
N SER A 419 11.22 8.15 7.01
CA SER A 419 11.81 9.18 6.16
C SER A 419 13.06 8.66 5.48
N PHE A 420 13.31 9.16 4.27
CA PHE A 420 14.35 8.64 3.38
C PHE A 420 15.74 8.64 4.02
N ASN A 421 16.01 9.58 4.92
CA ASN A 421 17.30 9.66 5.58
C ASN A 421 17.51 8.61 6.68
N GLY A 422 16.55 7.71 6.94
CA GLY A 422 16.67 6.65 7.94
C GLY A 422 16.02 6.93 9.29
N CYS A 423 15.20 7.98 9.43
CA CYS A 423 14.39 8.10 10.66
C CYS A 423 13.04 7.38 10.48
N LEU A 424 12.65 6.61 11.49
CA LEU A 424 11.29 6.10 11.67
C LEU A 424 10.67 6.79 12.88
N PHE A 425 9.51 7.42 12.67
CA PHE A 425 8.72 8.06 13.72
C PHE A 425 7.47 7.23 13.99
N ALA A 426 7.06 7.13 15.25
CA ALA A 426 5.77 6.57 15.61
C ALA A 426 4.94 7.58 16.38
N PHE A 427 3.68 7.70 16.00
CA PHE A 427 2.71 8.56 16.64
C PHE A 427 1.61 7.69 17.24
N ARG A 428 1.33 7.90 18.53
CA ARG A 428 0.24 7.21 19.23
C ARG A 428 -1.06 8.00 19.09
N PRO A 429 -2.23 7.33 19.06
CA PRO A 429 -3.51 7.99 19.23
C PRO A 429 -3.54 8.74 20.58
N GLU A 430 -4.02 9.98 20.60
CA GLU A 430 -4.46 10.59 21.85
C GLU A 430 -5.96 10.38 22.02
N SER A 431 -6.34 9.70 23.10
CA SER A 431 -7.75 9.65 23.51
C SER A 431 -8.25 11.08 23.71
N GLN A 432 -9.39 11.42 23.11
CA GLN A 432 -10.08 12.65 23.46
C GLN A 432 -10.36 12.61 24.96
N ALA A 433 -9.79 13.55 25.73
CA ALA A 433 -10.32 13.86 27.04
C ALA A 433 -11.75 14.36 26.81
N PHE A 434 -12.73 13.56 27.21
CA PHE A 434 -14.16 13.88 27.09
C PHE A 434 -14.54 15.07 27.97
#